data_AF-A0A2A5RZH5-F1
#
_entry.id   AF-A0A2A5RZH5-F1
#
_cell.length_a   1.000
_cell.length_b   1.000
_cell.length_c   1.000
_cell.angle_alpha   90.00
_cell.angle_beta   90.00
_cell.angle_gamma   90.00
#
_symmetry.space_group_name_H-M   'P 1'
#
loop_
_entity.id
_entity.type
_entity.pdbx_description
1 polymer ?
#
loop_
_entity_poly.entity_id
_entity_poly.type
_entity_poly.pdbx_seq_one_letter_code
_entity_poly.pdbx_strand_id
1 'polypeptide(L)'
;MDNATRWRIEEAHDKAMRQLNQAQEVLADYQRQLTQTTGQLVDYVYSFYRELDEGIPYGLSAPFEEVVAKYNFEIRRKSDAIDEKRMQEQRIFRQKMDV
;
A
#
# COMPACT_ATOMS: atom_id res chain seq x y z
N MET A 1 27.93 -19.20 17.33
CA MET A 1 28.27 -17.87 16.76
C MET A 1 29.04 -16.98 17.74
N ASP A 2 29.97 -16.13 17.26
CA ASP A 2 30.60 -15.06 18.06
C ASP A 2 29.70 -13.80 18.18
N ASN A 3 29.99 -12.95 19.18
CA ASN A 3 29.17 -11.77 19.46
C ASN A 3 29.16 -10.72 18.34
N ALA A 4 30.25 -10.55 17.59
CA ALA A 4 30.32 -9.57 16.51
C ALA A 4 29.49 -10.00 15.30
N THR A 5 29.51 -11.31 15.01
CA THR A 5 28.72 -11.93 13.94
C THR A 5 27.22 -11.88 14.28
N ARG A 6 26.86 -12.18 15.54
CA ARG A 6 25.48 -12.06 16.03
C ARG A 6 24.95 -10.64 15.89
N TRP A 7 25.71 -9.65 16.37
CA TRP A 7 25.31 -8.24 16.30
C TRP A 7 25.08 -7.77 14.86
N ARG A 8 25.94 -8.17 13.91
CA ARG A 8 25.76 -7.83 12.48
C ARG A 8 24.49 -8.44 11.88
N ILE A 9 24.13 -9.65 12.29
CA ILE A 9 22.91 -10.32 11.81
C ILE A 9 21.67 -9.61 12.36
N GLU A 10 21.66 -9.27 13.65
CA GLU A 10 20.59 -8.50 14.30
C GLU A 10 20.43 -7.11 13.66
N GLU A 11 21.53 -6.38 13.44
CA GLU A 11 21.49 -5.05 12.81
C GLU A 11 20.95 -5.10 11.37
N ALA A 12 21.38 -6.09 10.58
CA ALA A 12 20.88 -6.29 9.21
C ALA A 12 19.38 -6.61 9.20
N HIS A 13 18.93 -7.47 10.11
CA HIS A 13 17.52 -7.82 10.28
C HIS A 13 16.68 -6.59 10.64
N ASP A 14 17.11 -5.82 11.64
CA ASP A 14 16.41 -4.61 12.08
C ASP A 14 16.30 -3.57 10.96
N LYS A 15 17.34 -3.44 10.14
CA LYS A 15 17.33 -2.55 8.98
C LYS A 15 16.33 -3.02 7.93
N ALA A 16 16.33 -4.32 7.60
CA ALA A 16 15.39 -4.89 6.63
C ALA A 16 13.94 -4.73 7.10
N MET A 17 13.66 -5.04 8.37
CA MET A 17 12.32 -4.90 8.96
C MET A 17 11.85 -3.45 8.97
N ARG A 18 12.72 -2.48 9.30
CA ARG A 18 12.40 -1.04 9.20
C ARG A 18 12.02 -0.63 7.78
N GLN A 19 12.77 -1.07 6.78
CA GLN A 19 12.49 -0.76 5.37
C GLN A 19 11.15 -1.36 4.90
N LEU A 20 10.86 -2.60 5.30
CA LEU A 20 9.58 -3.25 4.97
C LEU A 20 8.39 -2.53 5.63
N ASN A 21 8.54 -2.10 6.89
CA ASN A 21 7.51 -1.34 7.58
C ASN A 21 7.27 0.03 6.94
N GLN A 22 8.34 0.76 6.59
CA GLN A 22 8.24 2.01 5.86
C GLN A 22 7.54 1.84 4.50
N ALA A 23 7.83 0.77 3.78
CA ALA A 23 7.16 0.48 2.52
C ALA A 23 5.64 0.24 2.73
N GLN A 24 5.25 -0.42 3.82
CA GLN A 24 3.84 -0.63 4.17
C GLN A 24 3.13 0.70 4.51
N GLU A 25 3.80 1.58 5.25
CA GLU A 25 3.29 2.91 5.61
C GLU A 25 3.04 3.75 4.35
N VAL A 26 3.99 3.77 3.41
CA VAL A 26 3.83 4.47 2.13
C VAL A 26 2.65 3.93 1.33
N LEU A 27 2.44 2.61 1.29
CA LEU A 27 1.26 2.03 0.63
C LEU A 27 -0.05 2.45 1.30
N ALA A 28 -0.09 2.45 2.63
CA ALA A 28 -1.28 2.86 3.39
C ALA A 28 -1.61 4.34 3.17
N ASP A 29 -0.59 5.21 3.15
CA ASP A 29 -0.75 6.62 2.87
C ASP A 29 -1.24 6.86 1.44
N TYR A 30 -0.68 6.13 0.46
CA TYR A 30 -1.12 6.21 -0.93
C TYR A 30 -2.58 5.78 -1.09
N GLN A 31 -2.99 4.69 -0.42
CA GLN A 31 -4.38 4.25 -0.43
C GLN A 31 -5.32 5.31 0.14
N ARG A 32 -4.96 5.94 1.26
CA ARG A 32 -5.74 7.01 1.88
C ARG A 32 -5.87 8.22 0.94
N GLN A 33 -4.77 8.65 0.33
CA GLN A 33 -4.76 9.77 -0.61
C GLN A 33 -5.60 9.49 -1.85
N LEU A 34 -5.52 8.27 -2.41
CA LEU A 34 -6.32 7.84 -3.56
C LEU A 34 -7.82 7.91 -3.24
N THR A 35 -8.24 7.39 -2.09
CA THR A 35 -9.65 7.41 -1.68
C THR A 35 -10.14 8.84 -1.49
N GLN A 36 -9.36 9.67 -0.79
CA GLN A 36 -9.73 11.08 -0.54
C GLN A 36 -9.82 11.89 -1.84
N THR A 37 -8.80 11.80 -2.69
CA THR A 37 -8.71 12.58 -3.93
C THR A 37 -9.79 12.14 -4.93
N THR A 38 -10.02 10.83 -5.05
CA THR A 38 -11.08 10.34 -5.94
C THR A 38 -12.47 10.75 -5.43
N GLY A 39 -12.70 10.69 -4.11
CA GLY A 39 -13.96 11.17 -3.52
C GLY A 39 -14.22 12.64 -3.84
N GLN A 40 -13.22 13.49 -3.63
CA GLN A 40 -13.31 14.92 -3.96
C GLN A 40 -13.58 15.18 -5.45
N LEU A 41 -12.94 14.40 -6.32
CA LEU A 41 -13.14 14.51 -7.77
C LEU A 41 -14.55 14.09 -8.18
N VAL A 42 -15.05 12.98 -7.62
CA VAL A 42 -16.43 12.52 -7.85
C VAL A 42 -17.41 13.60 -7.39
N ASP A 43 -17.26 14.13 -6.17
CA ASP A 43 -18.13 15.19 -5.65
C ASP A 43 -18.16 16.43 -6.55
N TYR A 44 -16.99 16.85 -7.05
CA TYR A 44 -16.87 17.98 -7.99
C TYR A 44 -17.59 17.73 -9.32
N VAL A 45 -17.42 16.53 -9.88
CA VAL A 45 -18.07 16.15 -11.14
C VAL A 45 -19.59 16.08 -10.95
N TYR A 46 -20.07 15.54 -9.83
CA TYR A 46 -21.49 15.54 -9.49
C TYR A 46 -22.05 16.95 -9.28
N SER A 47 -21.31 17.87 -8.66
CA SER A 47 -21.76 19.26 -8.52
C SER A 47 -21.89 19.96 -9.86
N PHE A 48 -20.92 19.75 -10.76
CA PHE A 48 -20.95 20.30 -12.11
C PHE A 48 -22.22 19.88 -12.87
N TYR A 49 -22.56 18.59 -12.88
CA TYR A 49 -23.76 18.11 -13.58
C TYR A 49 -25.06 18.52 -12.89
N ARG A 50 -25.06 18.77 -11.58
CA ARG A 50 -26.24 19.28 -10.86
C ARG A 50 -26.59 20.71 -11.26
N GLU A 51 -25.61 21.50 -11.69
CA GLU A 51 -25.80 22.87 -12.16
C GLU A 51 -26.32 22.94 -13.61
N LEU A 52 -26.31 21.82 -14.33
CA LEU A 52 -26.81 21.73 -15.71
C LEU A 52 -28.29 21.32 -15.73
N ASP A 53 -29.06 21.93 -16.63
CA ASP A 53 -30.48 21.60 -16.85
C ASP A 53 -30.71 20.15 -17.29
N GLU A 54 -29.68 19.52 -17.86
CA GLU A 54 -29.68 18.13 -18.35
C GLU A 54 -29.61 17.10 -17.21
N GLY A 55 -29.23 17.52 -16.00
CA GLY A 55 -29.10 16.65 -14.83
C GLY A 55 -27.87 15.74 -14.85
N ILE A 56 -27.83 14.80 -13.89
CA ILE A 56 -26.68 13.89 -13.69
C ILE A 56 -26.78 12.71 -14.67
N PRO A 57 -25.78 12.46 -15.53
CA PRO A 57 -25.76 11.31 -16.42
C PRO A 57 -25.78 9.98 -15.65
N TYR A 58 -26.53 9.01 -16.18
CA TYR A 58 -26.53 7.66 -15.64
C TYR A 58 -25.13 7.03 -15.76
N GLY A 59 -24.63 6.42 -14.68
CA GLY A 59 -23.33 5.75 -14.66
C GLY A 59 -22.12 6.68 -14.58
N LEU A 60 -22.31 7.96 -14.22
CA LEU A 60 -21.24 8.93 -14.07
C LEU A 60 -20.10 8.47 -13.14
N SER A 61 -20.41 7.71 -12.09
CA SER A 61 -19.42 7.19 -11.14
C SER A 61 -18.63 5.98 -11.66
N ALA A 62 -19.13 5.24 -12.65
CA ALA A 62 -18.57 3.95 -13.05
C ALA A 62 -17.10 4.02 -13.49
N PRO A 63 -16.66 5.02 -14.29
CA PRO A 63 -15.24 5.14 -14.65
C PRO A 63 -14.33 5.41 -13.44
N PHE A 64 -14.82 6.15 -12.44
CA PHE A 64 -14.06 6.44 -11.21
C PHE A 64 -13.93 5.18 -10.35
N GLU A 65 -15.02 4.42 -10.21
CA GLU A 65 -15.05 3.15 -9.48
C GLU A 65 -14.09 2.13 -10.09
N GLU A 66 -14.06 2.01 -11.42
CA GLU A 66 -13.16 1.11 -12.14
C GLU A 66 -11.68 1.45 -11.86
N VAL A 67 -11.33 2.74 -11.94
CA VAL A 67 -9.96 3.21 -11.66
C VAL A 67 -9.58 2.92 -10.21
N VAL A 68 -10.46 3.23 -9.25
CA VAL A 68 -10.22 2.94 -7.82
C VAL A 68 -10.03 1.45 -7.59
N ALA A 69 -10.87 0.60 -8.18
CA ALA A 69 -10.76 -0.85 -8.07
C ALA A 69 -9.41 -1.36 -8.59
N LYS A 70 -8.95 -0.87 -9.74
CA LYS A 70 -7.66 -1.23 -10.32
C LYS A 70 -6.48 -0.84 -9.42
N TYR A 71 -6.50 0.37 -8.89
CA TYR A 71 -5.43 0.80 -7.97
C TYR A 71 -5.47 0.05 -6.64
N ASN A 72 -6.65 -0.20 -6.07
CA ASN A 72 -6.78 -1.00 -4.85
C ASN A 72 -6.25 -2.43 -5.04
N PHE A 73 -6.51 -3.04 -6.20
CA PHE A 73 -5.94 -4.33 -6.56
C PHE A 73 -4.41 -4.30 -6.56
N GLU A 74 -3.81 -3.29 -7.20
CA GLU A 74 -2.36 -3.14 -7.25
C GLU A 74 -1.73 -2.86 -5.89
N ILE A 75 -2.38 -2.05 -5.04
CA ILE A 75 -1.94 -1.81 -3.66
C ILE A 75 -1.94 -3.11 -2.86
N ARG A 76 -3.02 -3.90 -2.97
CA ARG A 76 -3.13 -5.20 -2.30
C ARG A 76 -2.02 -6.15 -2.75
N ARG A 77 -1.80 -6.26 -4.06
CA ARG A 77 -0.71 -7.09 -4.63
C ARG A 77 0.67 -6.69 -4.08
N LYS A 78 0.92 -5.40 -3.93
CA LYS A 78 2.18 -4.88 -3.36
C LYS A 78 2.28 -5.15 -1.86
N SER A 79 1.18 -5.01 -1.12
CA SER A 79 1.11 -5.35 0.30
C SER A 79 1.44 -6.82 0.54
N ASP A 80 0.82 -7.71 -0.22
CA ASP A 80 1.06 -9.16 -0.12
C ASP A 80 2.54 -9.50 -0.38
N ALA A 81 3.18 -8.84 -1.36
CA ALA A 81 4.60 -9.01 -1.64
C ALA A 81 5.53 -8.50 -0.52
N ILE A 82 5.14 -7.44 0.20
CA ILE A 82 5.88 -6.96 1.38
C ILE A 82 5.75 -7.97 2.52
N ASP A 83 4.54 -8.50 2.74
CA ASP A 83 4.30 -9.50 3.78
C ASP A 83 5.07 -10.80 3.51
N GLU A 84 5.14 -11.23 2.25
CA GLU A 84 5.98 -12.36 1.84
C GLU A 84 7.46 -12.12 2.13
N LYS A 85 7.98 -10.93 1.77
CA LYS A 85 9.37 -10.55 2.09
C LYS A 85 9.62 -10.49 3.60
N ARG A 86 8.66 -10.03 4.39
CA ARG A 86 8.74 -10.01 5.86
C ARG A 86 8.86 -11.43 6.41
N MET A 87 8.03 -12.36 5.93
CA MET A 87 8.11 -13.76 6.32
C MET A 87 9.45 -14.40 5.91
N GLN A 88 9.92 -14.10 4.70
CA GLN A 88 11.20 -14.59 4.21
C GLN A 88 12.38 -14.07 5.05
N GLU A 89 12.41 -12.78 5.35
CA GLU A 89 13.43 -12.16 6.22
C GLU A 89 13.43 -12.80 7.61
N GLN A 90 12.26 -12.98 8.22
CA GLN A 90 12.14 -13.66 9.52
C GLN A 90 12.67 -15.10 9.49
N ARG A 91 12.42 -15.85 8.41
CA ARG A 91 12.97 -17.21 8.25
C ARG A 91 14.48 -17.19 8.12
N ILE A 92 15.02 -16.30 7.28
CA ILE A 92 16.47 -16.15 7.06
C ILE A 92 17.16 -15.74 8.36
N PHE A 93 16.59 -14.80 9.12
CA PHE A 93 17.13 -14.38 10.40
C PHE A 93 17.21 -15.55 11.39
N ARG A 94 16.11 -16.30 11.56
CA ARG A 94 16.10 -17.49 12.44
C ARG A 94 17.15 -18.52 12.03
N GLN A 95 17.20 -18.86 10.74
CA GLN A 95 18.21 -19.79 10.21
C GLN A 95 19.64 -19.33 10.49
N LYS A 96 19.93 -18.03 10.39
CA LYS A 96 21.25 -17.48 10.71
C LYS A 96 21.54 -17.55 12.20
N MET A 97 20.55 -17.31 13.06
CA MET A 97 20.71 -17.30 14.51
C MET A 97 20.84 -18.70 15.12
N ASP A 98 20.31 -19.73 14.46
CA ASP A 98 20.38 -21.12 14.88
C ASP A 98 21.75 -21.79 14.58
N VAL A 99 22.70 -21.06 13.96
CA VAL A 99 24.06 -21.49 13.56
C VAL A 99 25.14 -20.88 14.47
#